data_AF-A0A1M7N056-F1
#
_entry.id   AF-A0A1M7N056-F1
#
_cell.length_a   1.000
_cell.length_b   1.000
_cell.length_c   1.000
_cell.angle_alpha   90.00
_cell.angle_beta   90.00
_cell.angle_gamma   90.00
#
_symmetry.space_group_name_H-M   'P 1'
#
loop_
_entity.id
_entity.type
_entity.pdbx_description
1 polymer ?
#
loop_
_entity_poly.entity_id
_entity_poly.type
_entity_poly.pdbx_seq_one_letter_code
_entity_poly.pdbx_strand_id
1 'polypeptide(L)'
;MITPLHHSDYTLKNRAFNCRMRNRYYEEVYYAFRAILPMDKNGNIDGSAMDLPWFNNLKQEIKRLDRLLMTCLEYSQAAVFYGKADIATLYSKDKRWGILQEEIFLGHFLQELLSTTRYIIARIETDQMLQRWSGSMQDMKAKPMNSGFVSSIQEKLLAMNNATIEEFKDLFKHIIDRFQIGNTLFGTVQELQNFY
;
A
#
# COMPACT_ATOMS: atom_id res chain seq x y z
N MET A 1 40.05 -7.54 25.27
CA MET A 1 38.59 -7.45 25.42
C MET A 1 38.00 -7.39 24.01
N ILE A 2 37.35 -8.46 23.58
CA ILE A 2 36.68 -8.55 22.27
C ILE A 2 35.31 -7.89 22.45
N THR A 3 35.10 -6.73 21.83
CA THR A 3 33.81 -6.04 21.79
C THR A 3 32.81 -6.91 21.00
N PRO A 4 31.52 -6.96 21.41
CA PRO A 4 30.53 -7.78 20.72
C PRO A 4 30.27 -7.16 19.36
N LEU A 5 30.43 -7.96 18.30
CA LEU A 5 29.96 -7.64 16.96
C LEU A 5 28.46 -7.36 17.03
N HIS A 6 28.08 -6.10 16.74
CA HIS A 6 26.72 -5.72 16.43
C HIS A 6 26.23 -6.56 15.24
N HIS A 7 25.58 -7.69 15.52
CA HIS A 7 25.04 -8.60 14.51
C HIS A 7 23.89 -7.99 13.67
N SER A 8 23.41 -6.78 14.03
CA SER A 8 22.38 -6.04 13.30
C SER A 8 22.85 -5.45 11.95
N ASP A 9 24.15 -5.18 11.80
CA ASP A 9 24.66 -4.45 10.62
C ASP A 9 25.06 -5.38 9.46
N TYR A 10 25.28 -6.67 9.73
CA TYR A 10 25.70 -7.63 8.71
C TYR A 10 24.54 -8.15 7.86
N THR A 11 23.32 -8.19 8.40
CA THR A 11 22.12 -8.63 7.65
C THR A 11 21.66 -7.57 6.64
N LEU A 12 21.70 -6.28 7.01
CA LEU A 12 21.33 -5.16 6.14
C LEU A 12 22.30 -4.94 4.95
N LYS A 13 23.55 -5.39 5.07
CA LYS A 13 24.58 -5.29 4.01
C LYS A 13 24.60 -6.47 3.03
N ASN A 14 23.78 -7.50 3.26
CA ASN A 14 23.78 -8.70 2.42
C ASN A 14 22.64 -8.64 1.38
N ARG A 15 23.00 -8.36 0.12
CA ARG A 15 22.04 -8.31 -1.01
C ARG A 15 21.16 -9.55 -1.11
N ALA A 16 21.74 -10.75 -0.99
CA ALA A 16 20.98 -12.00 -1.08
C ALA A 16 20.00 -12.18 0.09
N PHE A 17 20.32 -11.64 1.27
CA PHE A 17 19.36 -11.55 2.38
C PHE A 17 18.25 -10.56 2.05
N ASN A 18 18.58 -9.35 1.59
CA ASN A 18 17.60 -8.32 1.24
C ASN A 18 16.65 -8.77 0.12
N CYS A 19 17.14 -9.45 -0.92
CA CYS A 19 16.29 -10.04 -1.96
C CYS A 19 15.35 -11.10 -1.41
N ARG A 20 15.83 -12.00 -0.53
CA ARG A 20 14.97 -13.02 0.12
C ARG A 20 13.89 -12.39 1.00
N MET A 21 14.26 -11.39 1.80
CA MET A 21 13.30 -10.68 2.65
C MET A 21 12.29 -9.89 1.82
N ARG A 22 12.73 -9.17 0.78
CA ARG A 22 11.85 -8.50 -0.19
C ARG A 22 10.83 -9.49 -0.76
N ASN A 23 11.28 -10.67 -1.20
CA ASN A 23 10.41 -11.67 -1.80
C ASN A 23 9.35 -12.18 -0.81
N ARG A 24 9.79 -12.55 0.40
CA ARG A 24 8.87 -12.94 1.48
C ARG A 24 7.84 -11.85 1.77
N TYR A 25 8.28 -10.61 1.95
CA TYR A 25 7.35 -9.52 2.25
C TYR A 25 6.44 -9.18 1.08
N TYR A 26 6.87 -9.38 -0.16
CA TYR A 26 6.01 -9.22 -1.33
C TYR A 26 4.89 -10.28 -1.35
N GLU A 27 5.17 -11.53 -0.98
CA GLU A 27 4.12 -12.54 -0.80
C GLU A 27 3.13 -12.15 0.31
N GLU A 28 3.64 -11.65 1.45
CA GLU A 28 2.78 -11.16 2.53
C GLU A 28 1.91 -9.96 2.07
N VAL A 29 2.48 -9.05 1.28
CA VAL A 29 1.78 -7.94 0.62
C VAL A 29 0.69 -8.45 -0.31
N TYR A 30 0.97 -9.48 -1.11
CA TYR A 30 -0.01 -10.11 -2.00
C TYR A 30 -1.20 -10.68 -1.22
N TYR A 31 -0.94 -11.42 -0.14
CA TYR A 31 -2.03 -11.98 0.69
C TYR A 31 -2.84 -10.89 1.41
N ALA A 32 -2.17 -9.86 1.94
CA ALA A 32 -2.86 -8.72 2.56
C ALA A 32 -3.72 -7.96 1.53
N PHE A 33 -3.23 -7.82 0.29
CA PHE A 33 -4.00 -7.21 -0.78
C PHE A 33 -5.21 -8.06 -1.21
N ARG A 34 -5.05 -9.39 -1.30
CA ARG A 34 -6.18 -10.29 -1.55
C ARG A 34 -7.24 -10.21 -0.45
N ALA A 35 -6.84 -10.00 0.80
CA ALA A 35 -7.74 -9.91 1.94
C ALA A 35 -8.61 -8.64 1.97
N ILE A 36 -8.14 -7.54 1.35
CA ILE A 36 -8.93 -6.29 1.27
C ILE A 36 -9.94 -6.27 0.12
N LEU A 37 -9.81 -7.19 -0.84
CA LEU A 37 -10.69 -7.24 -2.01
C LEU A 37 -11.89 -8.16 -1.74
N PRO A 38 -13.11 -7.74 -2.09
CA PRO A 38 -14.26 -8.63 -2.03
C PRO A 38 -14.12 -9.69 -3.13
N MET A 39 -14.01 -10.95 -2.73
CA MET A 39 -13.86 -12.08 -3.65
C MET A 39 -15.15 -12.88 -3.75
N ASP A 40 -15.53 -13.29 -4.96
CA ASP A 40 -16.58 -14.27 -5.19
C ASP A 40 -16.15 -15.68 -4.75
N LYS A 41 -17.07 -16.65 -4.82
CA LYS A 41 -16.81 -18.06 -4.49
C LYS A 41 -15.73 -18.72 -5.36
N ASN A 42 -15.41 -18.12 -6.50
CA ASN A 42 -14.40 -18.59 -7.45
C ASN A 42 -13.06 -17.85 -7.29
N GLY A 43 -12.95 -16.91 -6.33
CA GLY A 43 -11.74 -16.14 -6.06
C GLY A 43 -11.50 -14.96 -7.03
N ASN A 44 -12.52 -14.57 -7.81
CA ASN A 44 -12.53 -13.38 -8.65
C ASN A 44 -13.02 -12.16 -7.85
N ILE A 45 -12.64 -10.96 -8.28
CA ILE A 45 -13.08 -9.73 -7.62
C ILE A 45 -14.56 -9.49 -7.90
N ASP A 46 -15.38 -9.48 -6.85
CA ASP A 46 -16.79 -9.12 -6.91
C ASP A 46 -16.96 -7.63 -6.59
N GLY A 47 -16.92 -6.80 -7.63
CA GLY A 47 -17.12 -5.36 -7.50
C GLY A 47 -18.49 -4.96 -6.94
N SER A 48 -19.50 -5.84 -7.02
CA SER A 48 -20.83 -5.57 -6.47
C SER A 48 -20.87 -5.65 -4.94
N ALA A 49 -19.89 -6.36 -4.35
CA ALA A 49 -19.71 -6.50 -2.90
C ALA A 49 -18.78 -5.41 -2.30
N MET A 50 -18.39 -4.39 -3.07
CA MET A 50 -17.75 -3.16 -2.55
C MET A 50 -18.80 -2.22 -1.96
N ASP A 51 -19.42 -2.66 -0.87
CA ASP A 51 -20.50 -1.97 -0.15
C ASP A 51 -20.02 -1.35 1.18
N LEU A 52 -20.96 -0.84 1.98
CA LEU A 52 -20.66 -0.19 3.26
C LEU A 52 -20.01 -1.17 4.29
N PRO A 53 -20.49 -2.41 4.47
CA PRO A 53 -19.77 -3.45 5.22
C PRO A 53 -18.33 -3.67 4.78
N TRP A 54 -18.08 -3.83 3.47
CA TRP A 54 -16.72 -3.96 2.93
C TRP A 54 -15.87 -2.74 3.29
N PHE A 55 -16.39 -1.54 3.08
CA PHE A 55 -15.68 -0.30 3.38
C PHE A 55 -15.28 -0.21 4.86
N ASN A 56 -16.13 -0.68 5.78
CA ASN A 56 -15.80 -0.70 7.20
C ASN A 56 -14.69 -1.70 7.55
N ASN A 57 -14.65 -2.87 6.90
CA ASN A 57 -13.58 -3.84 7.08
C ASN A 57 -12.25 -3.34 6.48
N LEU A 58 -12.31 -2.70 5.30
CA LEU A 58 -11.16 -2.13 4.62
C LEU A 58 -10.34 -1.21 5.55
N LYS A 59 -11.01 -0.41 6.39
CA LYS A 59 -10.38 0.51 7.35
C LYS A 59 -9.36 -0.18 8.25
N GLN A 60 -9.61 -1.44 8.61
CA GLN A 60 -8.73 -2.19 9.50
C GLN A 60 -7.57 -2.84 8.72
N GLU A 61 -7.90 -3.49 7.60
CA GLU A 61 -6.94 -4.30 6.84
C GLU A 61 -5.96 -3.45 6.01
N ILE A 62 -6.35 -2.25 5.56
CA ILE A 62 -5.47 -1.40 4.75
C ILE A 62 -4.21 -0.93 5.51
N LYS A 63 -4.29 -0.79 6.84
CA LYS A 63 -3.13 -0.43 7.68
C LYS A 63 -2.12 -1.56 7.77
N ARG A 64 -2.58 -2.82 7.70
CA ARG A 64 -1.70 -3.98 7.61
C ARG A 64 -0.96 -3.99 6.27
N LEU A 65 -1.68 -3.72 5.17
CA LEU A 65 -1.08 -3.63 3.83
C LEU A 65 0.00 -2.54 3.75
N ASP A 66 -0.26 -1.34 4.27
CA ASP A 66 0.72 -0.23 4.31
C ASP A 66 2.03 -0.63 5.01
N ARG A 67 1.95 -1.28 6.19
CA ARG A 67 3.13 -1.73 6.94
C ARG A 67 3.95 -2.78 6.18
N LEU A 68 3.28 -3.72 5.52
CA LEU A 68 3.93 -4.75 4.73
C LEU A 68 4.59 -4.16 3.48
N LEU A 69 3.92 -3.22 2.81
CA LEU A 69 4.46 -2.50 1.65
C LEU A 69 5.70 -1.69 2.03
N MET A 70 5.66 -0.98 3.16
CA MET A 70 6.79 -0.22 3.67
C MET A 70 8.00 -1.14 3.93
N THR A 71 7.79 -2.25 4.63
CA THR A 71 8.85 -3.23 4.89
C THR A 71 9.40 -3.84 3.59
N CYS A 72 8.52 -4.19 2.64
CA CYS A 72 8.92 -4.72 1.33
C CYS A 72 9.77 -3.71 0.55
N LEU A 73 9.36 -2.43 0.56
CA LEU A 73 10.09 -1.33 -0.08
C LEU A 73 11.46 -1.13 0.55
N GLU A 74 11.57 -1.14 1.88
CA GLU A 74 12.84 -1.01 2.60
C GLU A 74 13.83 -2.09 2.16
N TYR A 75 13.41 -3.37 2.11
CA TYR A 75 14.27 -4.46 1.63
C TYR A 75 14.56 -4.37 0.13
N SER A 76 13.62 -3.90 -0.69
CA SER A 76 13.84 -3.66 -2.12
C SER A 76 14.92 -2.60 -2.35
N GLN A 77 14.79 -1.45 -1.67
CA GLN A 77 15.77 -0.37 -1.72
C GLN A 77 17.11 -0.81 -1.13
N ALA A 78 17.11 -1.61 -0.06
CA ALA A 78 18.35 -2.13 0.53
C ALA A 78 19.06 -3.14 -0.39
N ALA A 79 18.33 -3.88 -1.23
CA ALA A 79 18.91 -4.78 -2.22
C ALA A 79 19.61 -4.03 -3.39
N VAL A 80 19.17 -2.79 -3.66
CA VAL A 80 19.63 -1.98 -4.80
C VAL A 80 20.62 -0.89 -4.39
N PHE A 81 20.30 -0.08 -3.37
CA PHE A 81 20.98 1.18 -3.09
C PHE A 81 21.89 1.17 -1.85
N TYR A 82 21.71 0.24 -0.91
CA TYR A 82 22.49 0.25 0.33
C TYR A 82 23.98 -0.02 0.05
N GLY A 83 24.80 1.01 0.26
CA GLY A 83 26.25 1.00 0.10
C GLY A 83 26.80 1.46 -1.26
N LYS A 84 25.95 1.87 -2.24
CA LYS A 84 26.38 2.07 -3.64
C LYS A 84 25.63 3.17 -4.42
N ALA A 85 24.96 4.11 -3.76
CA ALA A 85 24.22 5.18 -4.44
C ALA A 85 25.10 5.93 -5.48
N ASP A 86 26.38 6.15 -5.16
CA ASP A 86 27.33 6.86 -6.02
C ASP A 86 28.04 5.97 -7.06
N ILE A 87 27.79 4.66 -7.07
CA ILE A 87 28.54 3.66 -7.85
C ILE A 87 27.64 2.68 -8.63
N ALA A 88 26.33 2.94 -8.69
CA ALA A 88 25.33 2.06 -9.32
C ALA A 88 25.67 1.72 -10.79
N THR A 89 26.29 2.66 -11.52
CA THR A 89 26.75 2.48 -12.91
C THR A 89 27.87 1.44 -13.07
N LEU A 90 28.70 1.17 -12.05
CA LEU A 90 29.72 0.11 -12.12
C LEU A 90 29.15 -1.29 -11.84
N TYR A 91 28.06 -1.40 -11.07
CA TYR A 91 27.42 -2.69 -10.75
C TYR A 91 26.48 -3.20 -11.85
N SER A 92 26.15 -2.35 -12.83
CA SER A 92 25.39 -2.75 -14.02
C SER A 92 26.25 -3.52 -15.03
N LYS A 93 27.58 -3.43 -14.97
CA LYS A 93 28.48 -3.94 -16.01
C LYS A 93 29.30 -5.17 -15.61
N ASP A 94 29.30 -5.56 -14.34
CA ASP A 94 30.21 -6.61 -13.89
C ASP A 94 29.56 -7.60 -12.93
N LYS A 95 29.57 -8.87 -13.37
CA LYS A 95 29.30 -10.13 -12.65
C LYS A 95 27.85 -10.58 -12.51
N ARG A 96 27.74 -11.91 -12.47
CA ARG A 96 26.62 -12.83 -12.19
C ARG A 96 25.65 -12.45 -11.04
N TRP A 97 25.85 -11.31 -10.38
CA TRP A 97 25.13 -10.79 -9.20
C TRP A 97 24.88 -9.26 -9.28
N GLY A 98 24.87 -8.69 -10.48
CA GLY A 98 24.63 -7.26 -10.71
C GLY A 98 23.22 -6.80 -10.30
N ILE A 99 23.04 -5.49 -10.18
CA ILE A 99 21.72 -4.90 -9.94
C ILE A 99 20.93 -4.95 -11.26
N LEU A 100 19.74 -5.55 -11.24
CA LEU A 100 18.86 -5.62 -12.40
C LEU A 100 18.07 -4.31 -12.55
N GLN A 101 17.81 -3.89 -13.79
CA GLN A 101 16.97 -2.71 -14.04
C GLN A 101 15.54 -2.91 -13.49
N GLU A 102 15.06 -4.15 -13.56
CA GLU A 102 13.79 -4.60 -13.04
C GLU A 102 13.71 -4.46 -11.51
N GLU A 103 14.84 -4.59 -10.79
CA GLU A 103 14.86 -4.37 -9.33
C GLU A 103 14.75 -2.89 -8.96
N ILE A 104 15.40 -2.02 -9.74
CA ILE A 104 15.26 -0.55 -9.59
C ILE A 104 13.80 -0.16 -9.88
N PHE A 105 13.24 -0.68 -10.97
CA PHE A 105 11.85 -0.42 -11.34
C PHE A 105 10.88 -0.94 -10.28
N LEU A 106 11.12 -2.13 -9.71
CA LEU A 106 10.34 -2.68 -8.60
C LEU A 106 10.38 -1.78 -7.36
N GLY A 107 11.54 -1.19 -7.04
CA GLY A 107 11.67 -0.20 -5.97
C GLY A 107 10.76 1.02 -6.18
N HIS A 108 10.79 1.62 -7.38
CA HIS A 108 9.91 2.76 -7.71
C HIS A 108 8.43 2.35 -7.74
N PHE A 109 8.13 1.18 -8.28
CA PHE A 109 6.77 0.66 -8.31
C PHE A 109 6.19 0.48 -6.89
N LEU A 110 6.96 -0.11 -5.97
CA LEU A 110 6.55 -0.29 -4.57
C LEU A 110 6.36 1.06 -3.86
N GLN A 111 7.18 2.06 -4.18
CA GLN A 111 7.04 3.42 -3.65
C GLN A 111 5.73 4.08 -4.11
N GLU A 112 5.38 3.96 -5.39
CA GLU A 112 4.11 4.46 -5.94
C GLU A 112 2.89 3.72 -5.35
N LEU A 113 3.00 2.40 -5.21
CA LEU A 113 1.95 1.59 -4.59
C LEU A 113 1.71 2.01 -3.13
N LEU A 114 2.79 2.18 -2.35
CA LEU A 114 2.73 2.67 -0.97
C LEU A 114 2.12 4.08 -0.87
N SER A 115 2.52 4.99 -1.77
CA SER A 115 1.94 6.34 -1.84
C SER A 115 0.43 6.31 -2.06
N THR A 116 -0.02 5.43 -2.97
CA THR A 116 -1.45 5.24 -3.27
C THR A 116 -2.20 4.65 -2.08
N THR A 117 -1.64 3.65 -1.41
CA THR A 117 -2.23 3.06 -0.20
C THR A 117 -2.38 4.11 0.91
N ARG A 118 -1.37 4.95 1.12
CA ARG A 118 -1.41 6.03 2.12
C ARG A 118 -2.44 7.10 1.78
N TYR A 119 -2.60 7.43 0.50
CA TYR A 119 -3.68 8.33 0.06
C TYR A 119 -5.06 7.78 0.44
N ILE A 120 -5.32 6.50 0.21
CA ILE A 120 -6.59 5.86 0.61
C ILE A 120 -6.77 5.90 2.12
N ILE A 121 -5.73 5.61 2.90
CA ILE A 121 -5.78 5.71 4.37
C ILE A 121 -6.16 7.13 4.80
N ALA A 122 -5.50 8.16 4.26
CA ALA A 122 -5.79 9.55 4.59
C ALA A 122 -7.22 9.95 4.21
N ARG A 123 -7.71 9.46 3.06
CA ARG A 123 -9.09 9.72 2.61
C ARG A 123 -10.11 9.06 3.54
N ILE A 124 -9.86 7.83 3.98
CA ILE A 124 -10.67 7.10 4.96
C ILE A 124 -10.71 7.86 6.29
N GLU A 125 -9.56 8.32 6.78
CA GLU A 125 -9.47 9.05 8.05
C GLU A 125 -10.19 10.40 7.97
N THR A 126 -10.07 11.09 6.83
CA THR A 126 -10.83 12.32 6.55
C THR A 126 -12.33 12.06 6.59
N ASP A 127 -12.81 11.01 5.92
CA ASP A 127 -14.23 10.64 5.93
C ASP A 127 -14.75 10.37 7.34
N GLN A 128 -13.97 9.65 8.18
CA GLN A 128 -14.34 9.43 9.59
C GLN A 128 -14.45 10.74 10.39
N MET A 129 -13.54 11.69 10.17
CA MET A 129 -13.61 12.99 10.83
C MET A 129 -14.87 13.76 10.43
N LEU A 130 -15.22 13.75 9.14
CA LEU A 130 -16.43 14.39 8.62
C LEU A 130 -17.71 13.75 9.20
N GLN A 131 -17.76 12.42 9.29
CA GLN A 131 -18.87 11.70 9.91
C GLN A 131 -19.04 12.07 11.39
N ARG A 132 -17.94 12.15 12.15
CA ARG A 132 -17.97 12.58 13.57
C ARG A 132 -18.49 14.01 13.71
N TRP A 133 -18.01 14.93 12.87
CA TRP A 133 -18.48 16.32 12.89
C TRP A 133 -19.95 16.44 12.53
N SER A 134 -20.42 15.68 11.53
CA SER A 134 -21.84 15.63 11.18
C SER A 134 -22.70 15.21 12.37
N GLY A 135 -22.31 14.13 13.07
CA GLY A 135 -22.98 13.67 14.29
C GLY A 135 -23.00 14.71 15.40
N SER A 136 -21.84 15.31 15.73
CA SER A 136 -21.76 16.37 16.74
C SER A 136 -22.62 17.60 16.40
N MET A 137 -22.73 17.97 15.11
CA MET A 137 -23.61 19.06 14.68
C MET A 137 -25.10 18.71 14.77
N GLN A 138 -25.46 17.42 14.64
CA GLN A 138 -26.83 16.96 14.87
C GLN A 138 -27.17 17.00 16.36
N ASP A 139 -26.27 16.56 17.23
CA ASP A 139 -26.46 16.56 18.69
C ASP A 139 -26.60 17.98 19.27
N MET A 140 -25.96 18.98 18.65
CA MET A 140 -26.10 20.39 19.03
C MET A 140 -27.48 20.99 18.71
N LYS A 141 -28.32 20.32 17.91
CA LYS A 141 -29.68 20.80 17.60
C LYS A 141 -30.68 20.32 18.64
N ALA A 142 -31.05 21.20 19.59
CA ALA A 142 -32.19 20.98 20.49
C ALA A 142 -33.57 21.02 19.78
N LYS A 143 -33.64 21.57 18.56
CA LYS A 143 -34.80 21.56 17.66
C LYS A 143 -34.34 21.50 16.19
N PRO A 144 -35.09 20.87 15.28
CA PRO A 144 -34.75 20.83 13.87
C PRO A 144 -34.90 22.24 13.27
N MET A 145 -33.80 22.96 13.07
CA MET A 145 -33.77 24.11 12.18
C MET A 145 -33.61 23.62 10.74
N ASN A 146 -34.67 23.79 9.95
CA ASN A 146 -34.77 23.38 8.54
C ASN A 146 -34.02 24.31 7.57
N SER A 147 -33.36 25.37 8.06
CA SER A 147 -32.57 26.30 7.23
C SER A 147 -31.47 27.01 8.03
N GLY A 148 -30.37 27.35 7.36
CA GLY A 148 -29.21 28.06 7.93
C GLY A 148 -27.86 27.52 7.49
N PHE A 149 -26.77 28.19 7.88
CA PHE A 149 -25.40 27.78 7.53
C PHE A 149 -25.09 26.34 7.95
N VAL A 150 -25.49 25.94 9.16
CA VAL A 150 -25.25 24.59 9.70
C VAL A 150 -26.01 23.51 8.92
N SER A 151 -27.26 23.74 8.52
CA SER A 151 -27.99 22.77 7.68
C SER A 151 -27.38 22.66 6.29
N SER A 152 -26.93 23.77 5.70
CA SER A 152 -26.24 23.75 4.39
C SER A 152 -24.90 23.00 4.43
N ILE A 153 -24.16 23.08 5.54
CA ILE A 153 -22.95 22.27 5.74
C ILE A 153 -23.31 20.80 5.91
N GLN A 154 -24.35 20.47 6.69
CA GLN A 154 -24.80 19.08 6.86
C GLN A 154 -25.23 18.44 5.52
N GLU A 155 -25.98 19.16 4.68
CA GLU A 155 -26.36 18.69 3.35
C GLU A 155 -25.14 18.43 2.46
N LYS A 156 -24.15 19.33 2.46
CA LYS A 156 -22.90 19.13 1.72
C LYS A 156 -22.08 17.95 2.25
N LEU A 157 -22.01 17.79 3.57
CA LEU A 157 -21.33 16.64 4.19
C LEU A 157 -22.00 15.32 3.84
N LEU A 158 -23.35 15.26 3.84
CA LEU A 158 -24.10 14.08 3.42
C LEU A 158 -23.89 13.77 1.93
N ALA A 159 -23.92 14.78 1.07
CA ALA A 159 -23.64 14.61 -0.36
C ALA A 159 -22.22 14.11 -0.62
N MET A 160 -21.22 14.64 0.11
CA MET A 160 -19.84 14.16 0.04
C MET A 160 -19.69 12.71 0.52
N ASN A 161 -20.35 12.33 1.63
CA ASN A 161 -20.30 10.96 2.15
C ASN A 161 -20.89 9.96 1.14
N ASN A 162 -22.01 10.32 0.48
CA ASN A 162 -22.62 9.48 -0.56
C ASN A 162 -21.74 9.31 -1.80
N ALA A 163 -20.97 10.34 -2.19
CA ALA A 163 -20.03 10.26 -3.31
C ALA A 163 -18.76 9.47 -3.00
N THR A 164 -18.46 9.26 -1.71
CA THR A 164 -17.17 8.71 -1.25
C THR A 164 -17.01 7.22 -1.58
N ILE A 165 -18.09 6.41 -1.54
CA ILE A 165 -18.00 4.98 -1.88
C ILE A 165 -17.64 4.77 -3.36
N GLU A 166 -18.24 5.54 -4.28
CA GLU A 166 -17.92 5.44 -5.71
C GLU A 166 -16.50 5.93 -6.00
N GLU A 167 -16.05 7.02 -5.37
CA GLU A 167 -14.65 7.46 -5.42
C GLU A 167 -13.68 6.35 -4.97
N PHE A 168 -14.00 5.65 -3.87
CA PHE A 168 -13.18 4.54 -3.40
C PHE A 168 -13.18 3.34 -4.35
N LYS A 169 -14.29 3.02 -5.00
CA LYS A 169 -14.34 1.96 -6.02
C LYS A 169 -13.39 2.26 -7.18
N ASP A 170 -13.41 3.49 -7.68
CA ASP A 170 -12.51 3.92 -8.77
C ASP A 170 -11.04 3.87 -8.34
N LEU A 171 -10.72 4.36 -7.13
CA LEU A 171 -9.36 4.28 -6.58
C LEU A 171 -8.89 2.82 -6.42
N PHE A 172 -9.78 1.93 -5.99
CA PHE A 172 -9.47 0.51 -5.83
C PHE A 172 -9.23 -0.19 -7.15
N LYS A 173 -9.98 0.16 -8.19
CA LYS A 173 -9.73 -0.33 -9.55
C LYS A 173 -8.30 0.00 -9.99
N HIS A 174 -7.84 1.24 -9.77
CA HIS A 174 -6.47 1.62 -10.08
C HIS A 174 -5.43 0.85 -9.26
N ILE A 175 -5.69 0.55 -8.00
CA ILE A 175 -4.78 -0.28 -7.20
C ILE A 175 -4.76 -1.72 -7.71
N ILE A 176 -5.90 -2.30 -8.09
CA ILE A 176 -5.98 -3.65 -8.65
C ILE A 176 -5.11 -3.75 -9.92
N ASP A 177 -5.29 -2.81 -10.85
CA ASP A 177 -4.51 -2.79 -12.09
C ASP A 177 -3.00 -2.66 -11.80
N ARG A 178 -2.63 -1.78 -10.85
CA ARG A 178 -1.24 -1.65 -10.40
C ARG A 178 -0.74 -2.95 -9.81
N PHE A 179 -1.50 -3.62 -8.95
CA PHE A 179 -1.09 -4.88 -8.32
C PHE A 179 -0.86 -6.00 -9.35
N GLN A 180 -1.65 -6.05 -10.43
CA GLN A 180 -1.41 -6.99 -11.52
C GLN A 180 -0.06 -6.75 -12.18
N ILE A 181 0.25 -5.47 -12.49
CA ILE A 181 1.56 -5.07 -13.02
C ILE A 181 2.68 -5.43 -12.04
N GLY A 182 2.48 -5.16 -10.75
CA GLY A 182 3.41 -5.50 -9.69
C GLY A 182 3.71 -6.99 -9.62
N ASN A 183 2.68 -7.84 -9.73
CA ASN A 183 2.84 -9.29 -9.70
C ASN A 183 3.62 -9.79 -10.92
N THR A 184 3.36 -9.24 -12.11
CA THR A 184 4.15 -9.56 -13.30
C THR A 184 5.61 -9.15 -13.12
N LEU A 185 5.86 -7.92 -12.67
CA LEU A 185 7.20 -7.41 -12.42
C LEU A 185 7.96 -8.24 -11.39
N PHE A 186 7.29 -8.57 -10.29
CA PHE A 186 7.86 -9.41 -9.23
C PHE A 186 8.19 -10.82 -9.74
N GLY A 187 7.29 -11.42 -10.53
CA GLY A 187 7.53 -12.71 -11.19
C GLY A 187 8.77 -12.67 -12.09
N THR A 188 8.90 -11.65 -12.93
CA THR A 188 10.08 -11.45 -13.78
C THR A 188 11.36 -11.29 -12.94
N VAL A 189 11.33 -10.50 -11.87
CA VAL A 189 12.48 -10.35 -10.97
C VAL A 189 12.85 -11.68 -10.32
N GLN A 190 11.87 -12.48 -9.86
CA GLN A 190 12.13 -13.79 -9.29
C GLN A 190 12.72 -14.77 -10.30
N GLU A 191 12.19 -14.82 -11.53
CA GLU A 191 12.73 -15.66 -12.61
C GLU A 191 14.18 -15.30 -12.91
N LEU A 192 14.47 -14.01 -13.13
CA LEU A 192 15.83 -13.54 -13.41
C LEU A 192 16.80 -13.82 -12.25
N GLN A 193 16.31 -13.86 -11.01
CA GLN A 193 17.09 -14.21 -9.83
C GLN A 193 17.27 -15.73 -9.63
N ASN A 194 16.32 -16.56 -10.09
CA ASN A 194 16.33 -18.02 -9.92
C ASN A 194 17.13 -18.75 -11.01
N PHE A 195 17.51 -18.08 -12.11
CA PHE A 195 18.25 -18.67 -13.23
C PHE A 195 19.79 -18.55 -13.19
N TYR A 196 20.45 -18.27 -12.04
CA TYR A 196 21.92 -18.14 -11.98
C TYR A 196 22.65 -18.71 -10.76
#